data_AF-A0A6I7PDP4-F1
#
_entry.id   AF-A0A6I7PDP4-F1
#
_cell.length_a   1.000
_cell.length_b   1.000
_cell.length_c   1.000
_cell.angle_alpha   90.00
_cell.angle_beta   90.00
_cell.angle_gamma   90.00
#
_symmetry.space_group_name_H-M   'P 1'
#
loop_
_entity.id
_entity.type
_entity.pdbx_description
1 polymer ?
#
loop_
_entity_poly.entity_id
_entity_poly.type
_entity_poly.pdbx_seq_one_letter_code
_entity_poly.pdbx_strand_id
1 'polypeptide(L)'
;MAQQRNPFQEGLYAGLGLALRAKERIEEFGRKISDEYNMSEEEGKKFMDDLLKQSEETRTRLDEVIEKRLEAYLEQAGIPKKQDIDALSKKIDDLEKKLGHK
;
A
#
# COMPACT_ATOMS: atom_id res chain seq x y z
N MET A 1 -12.40 -30.22 -23.15
CA MET A 1 -12.98 -29.26 -22.19
C MET A 1 -11.88 -28.27 -21.83
N ALA A 2 -11.93 -27.05 -22.35
CA ALA A 2 -10.94 -26.03 -22.03
C ALA A 2 -11.30 -25.45 -20.65
N GLN A 3 -10.43 -25.69 -19.66
CA GLN A 3 -10.49 -25.04 -18.35
C GLN A 3 -10.49 -23.52 -18.59
N GLN A 4 -11.60 -22.84 -18.33
CA GLN A 4 -11.61 -21.38 -18.28
C GLN A 4 -10.68 -20.96 -17.15
N ARG A 5 -9.45 -20.54 -17.48
CA ARG A 5 -8.48 -20.03 -16.54
C ARG A 5 -9.01 -18.71 -15.99
N ASN A 6 -9.45 -18.73 -14.74
CA ASN A 6 -10.08 -17.60 -14.09
C ASN A 6 -8.98 -16.76 -13.42
N PRO A 7 -8.64 -15.56 -13.93
CA PRO A 7 -7.49 -14.77 -13.48
C PRO A 7 -7.56 -14.41 -11.98
N PHE A 8 -8.78 -14.40 -11.42
CA PHE A 8 -9.00 -14.24 -9.99
C PHE A 8 -8.45 -15.41 -9.15
N GLN A 9 -8.69 -16.65 -9.58
CA GLN A 9 -8.18 -17.84 -8.89
C GLN A 9 -6.66 -17.93 -9.02
N GLU A 10 -6.11 -17.61 -10.19
CA GLU A 10 -4.65 -17.55 -10.41
C GLU A 10 -3.98 -16.51 -9.51
N GLY A 11 -4.56 -15.31 -9.40
CA GLY A 11 -4.09 -14.28 -8.46
C GLY A 11 -4.15 -14.71 -7.00
N LEU A 12 -5.20 -15.43 -6.60
CA LEU A 12 -5.35 -15.97 -5.24
C LEU A 12 -4.28 -17.03 -4.93
N TYR A 13 -4.05 -17.99 -5.84
CA TYR A 13 -3.00 -19.00 -5.66
C TYR A 13 -1.59 -18.40 -5.67
N ALA A 14 -1.34 -17.40 -6.52
CA ALA A 14 -0.08 -16.67 -6.53
C ALA A 14 0.15 -15.93 -5.19
N GLY A 15 -0.88 -15.24 -4.68
CA GLY A 15 -0.84 -14.58 -3.38
C GLY A 15 -0.59 -15.54 -2.23
N LEU A 16 -1.28 -16.69 -2.20
CA LEU A 16 -1.05 -17.75 -1.21
C LEU A 16 0.37 -18.32 -1.29
N GLY A 17 0.88 -18.58 -2.49
CA GLY A 17 2.23 -19.09 -2.69
C GLY A 17 3.31 -18.11 -2.22
N LEU A 18 3.13 -16.81 -2.50
CA LEU A 18 4.03 -15.75 -2.02
C LEU A 18 3.96 -15.57 -0.51
N ALA A 19 2.76 -15.60 0.08
CA ALA A 19 2.58 -15.50 1.54
C ALA A 19 3.21 -16.69 2.28
N LEU A 20 3.05 -17.92 1.75
CA LEU A 20 3.67 -19.11 2.33
C LEU A 20 5.20 -19.02 2.30
N ARG A 21 5.79 -18.64 1.15
CA ARG A 21 7.24 -18.41 1.02
C ARG A 21 7.75 -17.33 1.96
N ALA A 22 7.00 -16.25 2.15
CA ALA A 22 7.35 -15.19 3.08
C ALA A 22 7.37 -15.70 4.52
N LYS A 23 6.37 -16.49 4.92
CA LYS A 23 6.31 -17.14 6.23
C LYS A 23 7.53 -18.05 6.46
N GLU A 24 7.87 -18.91 5.50
CA GLU A 24 9.03 -19.80 5.56
C GLU A 24 10.34 -19.02 5.78
N ARG A 25 10.52 -17.90 5.05
CA ARG A 25 11.70 -17.03 5.17
C ARG A 25 11.81 -16.36 6.55
N ILE A 26 10.70 -15.87 7.09
CA ILE A 26 10.66 -15.23 8.42
C ILE A 26 11.04 -16.26 9.49
N GLU A 27 10.49 -17.47 9.44
CA GLU A 27 10.82 -18.53 10.39
C GLU A 27 12.29 -19.00 10.26
N GLU A 28 12.81 -19.13 9.04
CA GLU A 28 14.21 -19.49 8.79
C GLU A 28 15.16 -18.43 9.35
N PHE A 29 14.85 -17.15 9.15
CA PHE A 29 15.67 -16.05 9.63
C PHE A 29 15.62 -15.94 11.17
N GLY A 30 14.43 -16.09 11.78
CA GLY A 30 14.30 -16.14 13.24
C GLY A 30 15.14 -17.25 13.86
N ARG A 31 15.13 -18.46 13.29
CA ARG A 31 15.98 -19.58 13.73
C ARG A 31 17.47 -19.24 13.62
N LYS A 32 17.92 -18.70 12.49
CA LYS A 32 19.33 -18.30 12.30
C LYS A 32 19.78 -17.25 13.33
N ILE A 33 18.95 -16.25 13.61
CA ILE A 33 19.24 -15.22 14.61
C ILE A 33 19.30 -15.85 16.02
N SER A 34 18.39 -16.77 16.35
CA SER A 34 18.45 -17.51 17.61
C SER A 34 19.77 -18.25 17.79
N ASP A 35 20.19 -19.00 16.76
CA ASP A 35 21.42 -19.79 16.76
C ASP A 35 22.69 -18.91 16.80
N GLU A 36 22.72 -17.82 16.03
CA GLU A 36 23.90 -16.95 15.90
C GLU A 36 24.18 -16.11 17.16
N TYR A 37 23.12 -15.70 17.85
CA TYR A 37 23.22 -14.83 19.02
C TYR A 37 23.01 -15.57 20.35
N ASN A 38 22.96 -16.91 20.35
CA ASN A 38 22.70 -17.75 21.53
C ASN A 38 21.46 -17.30 22.32
N MET A 39 20.39 -16.94 21.61
CA MET A 39 19.11 -16.57 22.23
C MET A 39 18.09 -17.70 22.04
N SER A 40 17.06 -17.70 22.89
CA SER A 40 15.96 -18.67 22.76
C SER A 40 15.15 -18.46 21.46
N GLU A 41 14.41 -19.48 21.04
CA GLU A 41 13.50 -19.39 19.89
C GLU A 41 12.41 -18.32 20.10
N GLU A 42 11.98 -18.14 21.35
CA GLU A 42 10.98 -17.13 21.73
C GLU A 42 11.56 -15.71 21.59
N GLU A 43 12.79 -15.49 22.02
CA GLU A 43 13.49 -14.19 21.87
C GLU A 43 13.76 -13.86 20.39
N GLY A 44 14.18 -14.85 19.60
CA GLY A 44 14.39 -14.67 18.15
C GLY A 44 13.10 -14.34 17.40
N LYS A 45 11.97 -14.98 17.76
CA LYS A 45 10.65 -14.63 17.21
C LYS A 45 10.23 -13.22 17.59
N LYS A 46 10.37 -12.85 18.86
CA LYS A 46 10.03 -11.51 19.34
C LYS A 46 10.85 -10.43 18.64
N PHE A 47 12.14 -10.66 18.44
CA PHE A 47 13.01 -9.77 17.67
C PHE A 47 12.52 -9.59 16.22
N MET A 48 12.11 -10.69 15.57
CA MET A 48 11.55 -10.62 14.22
C MET A 48 10.23 -9.85 14.15
N ASP A 49 9.34 -10.05 15.12
CA ASP A 49 8.08 -9.32 15.20
C ASP A 49 8.33 -7.81 15.39
N ASP A 50 9.28 -7.44 16.25
CA ASP A 50 9.67 -6.04 16.45
C ASP A 50 10.25 -5.41 15.17
N LEU A 51 11.10 -6.13 14.44
CA LEU A 51 11.62 -5.68 13.15
C LEU A 51 10.53 -5.51 12.08
N LEU A 52 9.58 -6.44 12.00
CA LEU A 52 8.44 -6.35 11.08
C LEU A 52 7.60 -5.12 11.39
N LYS A 53 7.28 -4.90 12.65
CA LYS A 53 6.53 -3.72 13.10
C LYS A 53 7.25 -2.41 12.75
N GLN A 54 8.55 -2.32 13.00
CA GLN A 54 9.34 -1.14 12.64
C GLN A 54 9.41 -0.92 11.12
N SER A 55 9.46 -2.01 10.35
CA SER A 55 9.37 -1.96 8.88
C SER A 55 8.02 -1.41 8.42
N GLU A 56 6.91 -1.83 9.02
CA GLU A 56 5.58 -1.29 8.69
C GLU A 56 5.50 0.22 8.93
N GLU A 57 5.96 0.70 10.09
CA GLU A 57 6.01 2.14 10.38
C GLU A 57 6.87 2.91 9.37
N THR A 58 7.97 2.31 8.93
CA THR A 58 8.86 2.92 7.92
C THR A 58 8.19 2.96 6.54
N ARG A 59 7.43 1.92 6.17
CA ARG A 59 6.66 1.89 4.92
C ARG A 59 5.61 2.99 4.89
N THR A 60 4.84 3.17 5.96
CA THR A 60 3.84 4.25 6.03
C THR A 60 4.47 5.62 5.81
N ARG A 61 5.63 5.90 6.44
CA ARG A 61 6.34 7.17 6.21
C ARG A 61 6.83 7.33 4.78
N LEU A 62 7.28 6.24 4.15
CA LEU A 62 7.69 6.26 2.74
C LEU A 62 6.50 6.55 1.83
N ASP A 63 5.36 5.92 2.07
CA ASP A 63 4.13 6.15 1.30
C ASP A 63 3.70 7.63 1.40
N GLU A 64 3.72 8.22 2.59
CA GLU A 64 3.44 9.66 2.78
C GLU A 64 4.42 10.56 2.01
N VAL A 65 5.71 10.21 1.98
CA VAL A 65 6.72 10.98 1.24
C VAL A 65 6.47 10.86 -0.27
N ILE A 66 6.10 9.67 -0.75
CA ILE A 66 5.78 9.43 -2.16
C ILE A 66 4.54 10.22 -2.55
N GLU A 67 3.46 10.15 -1.77
CA GLU A 67 2.24 10.91 -2.00
C GLU A 67 2.52 12.41 -2.06
N LYS A 68 3.23 12.97 -1.07
CA LYS A 68 3.59 14.40 -1.07
C LYS A 68 4.41 14.82 -2.28
N ARG A 69 5.36 13.98 -2.71
CA ARG A 69 6.18 14.25 -3.91
C ARG A 69 5.33 14.21 -5.18
N LEU A 70 4.45 13.22 -5.30
CA LEU A 70 3.52 13.13 -6.44
C LEU A 70 2.59 14.33 -6.49
N GLU A 71 2.00 14.72 -5.36
CA GLU A 71 1.15 15.92 -5.30
C GLU A 71 1.88 17.18 -5.74
N ALA A 72 3.10 17.40 -5.24
CA ALA A 72 3.92 18.54 -5.63
C ALA A 72 4.26 18.55 -7.14
N TYR A 73 4.54 17.39 -7.73
CA TYR A 73 4.79 17.30 -9.17
C TYR A 73 3.54 17.57 -10.01
N LEU A 74 2.38 17.06 -9.60
CA LEU A 74 1.12 17.32 -10.28
C LEU A 74 0.76 18.81 -10.24
N GLU A 75 0.97 19.45 -9.09
CA GLU A 75 0.77 20.89 -8.93
C GLU A 75 1.70 21.71 -9.83
N GLN A 76 3.00 21.37 -9.87
CA GLN A 76 3.98 22.01 -10.76
C GLN A 76 3.66 21.80 -12.25
N ALA A 77 3.11 20.64 -12.61
CA ALA A 77 2.64 20.34 -13.95
C ALA A 77 1.31 21.06 -14.31
N GLY A 78 0.70 21.76 -13.36
CA GLY A 78 -0.58 22.45 -13.54
C GLY A 78 -1.77 21.50 -13.66
N ILE A 79 -1.65 20.27 -13.15
CA ILE A 79 -2.73 19.28 -13.17
C ILE A 79 -3.61 19.50 -11.92
N PRO A 80 -4.86 19.97 -12.06
CA PRO A 80 -5.73 20.22 -10.92
C PRO A 80 -6.21 18.91 -10.29
N LYS A 81 -6.48 18.94 -8.97
CA LYS A 81 -7.10 17.79 -8.29
C LYS A 81 -8.56 17.71 -8.71
N LYS A 82 -9.14 16.50 -8.62
CA LYS A 82 -10.57 16.29 -8.91
C LYS A 82 -11.47 17.22 -8.07
N GLN A 83 -11.10 17.46 -6.82
CA GLN A 83 -11.83 18.35 -5.92
C GLN A 83 -11.90 19.80 -6.45
N ASP A 84 -10.84 20.27 -7.12
CA ASP A 84 -10.81 21.60 -7.73
C ASP A 84 -11.83 21.68 -8.88
N ILE A 85 -11.91 20.62 -9.69
CA ILE A 85 -12.89 20.49 -10.78
C ILE A 85 -14.31 20.43 -10.22
N ASP A 86 -14.55 19.61 -9.19
CA ASP A 86 -15.86 19.47 -8.56
C ASP A 86 -16.33 20.81 -7.94
N ALA A 87 -15.41 21.56 -7.33
CA ALA A 87 -15.69 22.89 -6.78
C ALA A 87 -16.02 23.91 -7.87
N LEU A 88 -15.34 23.85 -9.03
CA LEU A 88 -15.63 24.69 -10.18
C LEU A 88 -17.00 24.35 -10.79
N SER A 89 -17.30 23.06 -10.98
CA SER A 89 -18.61 22.60 -11.48
C SER A 89 -19.74 23.11 -10.60
N LYS A 90 -19.61 23.00 -9.27
CA LYS A 90 -20.61 23.52 -8.34
C LYS A 90 -20.81 25.03 -8.45
N LYS A 91 -19.72 25.81 -8.61
CA LYS A 91 -19.81 27.26 -8.81
C LYS A 91 -20.51 27.61 -10.11
N ILE A 92 -20.29 26.84 -11.17
CA ILE A 92 -20.98 27.00 -12.46
C ILE A 92 -22.47 26.76 -12.28
N ASP A 93 -22.88 25.64 -11.67
CA ASP A 93 -24.29 25.33 -11.41
C ASP A 93 -25.00 26.44 -10.60
N ASP A 94 -24.31 26.99 -9.60
CA ASP A 94 -24.86 28.07 -8.76
C ASP A 94 -24.99 29.40 -9.52
N LEU A 95 -24.08 29.67 -10.46
CA LEU A 95 -24.17 30.84 -11.33
C LEU A 95 -25.27 30.69 -12.37
N GLU A 96 -25.42 29.52 -12.99
CA GLU A 96 -26.49 29.23 -13.95
C GLU A 96 -27.87 29.44 -13.30
N LYS A 97 -28.07 28.91 -12.09
CA LYS A 97 -29.30 29.14 -11.30
C LYS A 97 -29.57 30.62 -11.04
N LYS A 98 -28.54 31.40 -10.72
CA LYS A 98 -28.68 32.85 -10.44
C LYS A 98 -29.00 33.66 -11.69
N LEU A 99 -28.50 33.24 -12.84
CA LEU A 99 -28.75 33.89 -14.14
C LEU A 99 -30.08 33.45 -14.76
N GLY A 100 -30.84 32.57 -14.10
CA GLY A 100 -32.13 32.08 -14.60
C GLY A 100 -32.00 31.15 -15.81
N HIS A 101 -30.78 30.70 -16.12
CA HIS A 101 -30.53 29.70 -17.14
C HIS A 101 -30.66 28.32 -16.50
N LYS A 102 -31.61 27.55 -17.02
CA LYS A 102 -31.80 26.14 -16.75
C LYS A 102 -32.01 25.42 -18.07
#